data_AF-A0A8I0IHM2-F1
#
_entry.id   AF-A0A8I0IHM2-F1
#
_cell.length_a   1.000
_cell.length_b   1.000
_cell.length_c   1.000
_cell.angle_alpha   90.00
_cell.angle_beta   90.00
_cell.angle_gamma   90.00
#
_symmetry.space_group_name_H-M   'P 1'
#
loop_
_entity.id
_entity.type
_entity.pdbx_description
1 polymer ?
#
loop_
_entity_poly.entity_id
_entity_poly.type
_entity_poly.pdbx_seq_one_letter_code
_entity_poly.pdbx_strand_id
1 'polypeptide(L)'
;MSSRAIDVRLPLWLALIVALGAGAVLDGGFPDGDVWPLTFVGIGFVLLALRGRSLGGSFLVGLVAGLSFYLIHISWATLFLGVVPWAALSTLEALFFAAGAMLITLAYRWVPRVWPGTLGRTVLLPVVVGGLWTLREFVAGTWPYGGFAWGRVALSQSESPFAGLVAWLGISGLSFLMVAIVAALIQLALQTTVRGSTRVLAGATVVVAALAVPAWPTHSSGTATIAAVQGDGDAGYFADRQYGDLTNAQVLAMSDLQAQLAQLPEDQRSLDMIVWPEGGSDRDPTRDATGRYVFDAISRGYDAPLVSGVITESDDGETVYNSSLLWSDGGVRDQYDKKHPVPFGEYVPDRDFWRPFAPDLIDLIGRDYTPGTRDEVFDLGDFRAGISICFDIVDDQLITNMMDEGAQVIIGQTNNADFGTRPGQTDENEQQLAIARLRAIETARPLVNVSTVASTRAIDASGRTTASIPDYEPGTMVAVVDLGTGTTPAVAASRAIELLVSFFGLAMLLLSRLFIGTRRSARRRRLDEAPDPILPRWRVVD
;
A
#
# COMPACT_ATOMS: atom_id res chain seq x y z
N MET A 1 -7.13 43.92 -2.42
CA MET A 1 -8.27 43.52 -3.29
C MET A 1 -8.80 42.18 -2.83
N SER A 2 -10.07 42.11 -2.41
CA SER A 2 -10.69 40.86 -1.93
C SER A 2 -10.78 39.85 -3.08
N SER A 3 -10.03 38.75 -3.00
CA SER A 3 -10.08 37.68 -4.01
C SER A 3 -11.44 36.98 -3.91
N ARG A 4 -12.39 37.40 -4.76
CA ARG A 4 -13.66 36.69 -4.95
C ARG A 4 -13.30 35.32 -5.55
N ALA A 5 -13.63 34.24 -4.85
CA ALA A 5 -13.57 32.87 -5.35
C ALA A 5 -15.02 32.39 -5.47
N ILE A 6 -15.30 31.50 -6.42
CA ILE A 6 -16.63 30.87 -6.51
C ILE A 6 -16.78 29.96 -5.30
N ASP A 7 -17.86 30.15 -4.55
CA ASP A 7 -18.17 29.34 -3.39
C ASP A 7 -19.02 28.14 -3.82
N VAL A 8 -18.38 27.13 -4.42
CA VAL A 8 -19.05 25.87 -4.74
C VAL A 8 -19.28 25.10 -3.45
N ARG A 9 -20.56 25.03 -3.05
CA ARG A 9 -21.04 24.25 -1.90
C ARG A 9 -22.20 23.40 -2.36
N LEU A 10 -22.02 22.10 -2.41
CA LEU A 10 -23.11 21.16 -2.69
C LEU A 10 -24.09 21.18 -1.50
N PRO A 11 -25.41 21.09 -1.66
CA PRO A 11 -26.29 20.75 -0.54
C PRO A 11 -25.91 19.35 0.00
N LEU A 12 -26.20 19.07 1.28
CA LEU A 12 -25.74 17.83 1.93
C LEU A 12 -26.17 16.57 1.16
N TRP A 13 -27.43 16.49 0.72
CA TRP A 13 -27.93 15.34 -0.03
C TRP A 13 -27.11 15.08 -1.31
N LEU A 14 -26.75 16.13 -2.05
CA LEU A 14 -25.94 16.00 -3.26
C LEU A 14 -24.49 15.65 -2.92
N ALA A 15 -23.96 16.19 -1.83
CA ALA A 15 -22.63 15.81 -1.34
C ALA A 15 -22.56 14.33 -0.96
N LEU A 16 -23.63 13.76 -0.40
CA LEU A 16 -23.71 12.32 -0.09
C LEU A 16 -23.79 11.46 -1.35
N ILE A 17 -24.55 11.88 -2.37
CA ILE A 17 -24.57 11.19 -3.67
C ILE A 17 -23.19 11.23 -4.33
N VAL A 18 -22.52 12.40 -4.31
CA VAL A 18 -21.16 12.54 -4.84
C VAL A 18 -20.17 11.69 -4.03
N ALA A 19 -20.31 11.63 -2.71
CA ALA A 19 -19.48 10.78 -1.86
C ALA A 19 -19.66 9.29 -2.15
N LEU A 20 -20.90 8.85 -2.33
CA LEU A 20 -21.23 7.48 -2.74
C LEU A 20 -20.62 7.17 -4.10
N GLY A 21 -20.79 8.04 -5.09
CA GLY A 21 -20.14 7.86 -6.40
C GLY A 21 -18.61 7.89 -6.34
N ALA A 22 -18.04 8.66 -5.40
CA ALA A 22 -16.59 8.79 -5.28
C ALA A 22 -15.91 7.48 -4.89
N GLY A 23 -16.53 6.66 -4.03
CA GLY A 23 -15.94 5.39 -3.62
C GLY A 23 -15.77 4.42 -4.79
N ALA A 24 -16.84 4.19 -5.56
CA ALA A 24 -16.78 3.35 -6.76
C ALA A 24 -15.83 3.90 -7.84
N VAL A 25 -15.76 5.24 -7.99
CA VAL A 25 -14.83 5.86 -8.95
C VAL A 25 -13.37 5.74 -8.49
N LEU A 26 -13.10 5.83 -7.19
CA LEU A 26 -11.75 5.58 -6.66
C LEU A 26 -11.31 4.16 -6.96
N ASP A 27 -12.19 3.19 -6.66
CA ASP A 27 -11.95 1.76 -6.84
C ASP A 27 -11.70 1.38 -8.30
N GLY A 28 -12.45 1.94 -9.26
CA GLY A 28 -12.20 1.70 -10.69
C GLY A 28 -10.83 2.17 -11.21
N GLY A 29 -10.04 2.90 -10.40
CA GLY A 29 -8.65 3.21 -10.72
C GLY A 29 -7.64 2.17 -10.22
N PHE A 30 -8.04 1.28 -9.30
CA PHE A 30 -7.20 0.19 -8.79
C PHE A 30 -7.15 -0.99 -9.80
N PRO A 31 -6.20 -1.93 -9.64
CA PRO A 31 -5.82 -2.90 -10.68
C PRO A 31 -6.92 -3.77 -11.31
N ASP A 32 -8.07 -3.99 -10.65
CA ASP A 32 -9.20 -4.70 -11.28
C ASP A 32 -9.76 -3.92 -12.48
N GLY A 33 -9.99 -2.61 -12.30
CA GLY A 33 -10.41 -1.72 -13.38
C GLY A 33 -9.24 -1.16 -14.20
N ASP A 34 -8.10 -0.95 -13.54
CA ASP A 34 -6.86 -0.31 -14.03
C ASP A 34 -7.05 1.00 -14.82
N VAL A 35 -8.16 1.71 -14.58
CA VAL A 35 -8.41 3.04 -15.17
C VAL A 35 -7.83 4.10 -14.25
N TRP A 36 -6.51 4.13 -14.10
CA TRP A 36 -5.76 4.98 -13.16
C TRP A 36 -6.22 6.47 -13.08
N PRO A 37 -6.70 7.14 -14.17
CA PRO A 37 -7.19 8.51 -14.05
C PRO A 37 -8.42 8.64 -13.13
N LEU A 38 -9.21 7.58 -12.97
CA LEU A 38 -10.41 7.58 -12.12
C LEU A 38 -10.06 7.83 -10.66
N THR A 39 -8.89 7.40 -10.16
CA THR A 39 -8.45 7.73 -8.80
C THR A 39 -8.35 9.25 -8.60
N PHE A 40 -7.82 10.00 -9.58
CA PHE A 40 -7.76 11.47 -9.52
C PHE A 40 -9.17 12.09 -9.52
N VAL A 41 -10.10 11.54 -10.30
CA VAL A 41 -11.51 11.98 -10.34
C VAL A 41 -12.21 11.70 -9.01
N GLY A 42 -12.03 10.51 -8.45
CA GLY A 42 -12.59 10.07 -7.17
C GLY A 42 -12.10 10.94 -6.01
N ILE A 43 -10.78 11.22 -5.94
CA ILE A 43 -10.22 12.21 -5.00
C ILE A 43 -10.93 13.55 -5.17
N GLY A 44 -11.14 13.99 -6.42
CA GLY A 44 -11.82 15.25 -6.72
C GLY A 44 -13.25 15.31 -6.18
N PHE A 45 -14.02 14.23 -6.34
CA PHE A 45 -15.38 14.13 -5.82
C PHE A 45 -15.43 14.24 -4.29
N VAL A 46 -14.55 13.51 -3.58
CA VAL A 46 -14.43 13.61 -2.13
C VAL A 46 -14.10 15.04 -1.71
N LEU A 47 -13.06 15.63 -2.30
CA LEU A 47 -12.60 16.97 -1.93
C LEU A 47 -13.64 18.06 -2.19
N LEU A 48 -14.45 17.94 -3.24
CA LEU A 48 -15.56 18.85 -3.54
C LEU A 48 -16.73 18.67 -2.56
N ALA A 49 -17.08 17.43 -2.20
CA ALA A 49 -18.18 17.13 -1.27
C ALA A 49 -17.94 17.71 0.14
N LEU A 50 -16.67 17.80 0.56
CA LEU A 50 -16.26 18.33 1.86
C LEU A 50 -16.28 19.86 1.97
N ARG A 51 -16.38 20.59 0.85
CA ARG A 51 -16.34 22.06 0.87
C ARG A 51 -17.57 22.65 1.57
N GLY A 52 -17.32 23.54 2.53
CA GLY A 52 -18.39 24.27 3.23
C GLY A 52 -19.22 23.42 4.20
N ARG A 53 -18.83 22.17 4.49
CA ARG A 53 -19.53 21.29 5.43
C ARG A 53 -19.32 21.68 6.89
N SER A 54 -20.27 21.26 7.74
CA SER A 54 -20.11 21.15 9.21
C SER A 54 -19.19 19.97 9.54
N LEU A 55 -18.71 19.86 10.78
CA LEU A 55 -17.90 18.69 11.18
C LEU A 55 -18.71 17.40 11.13
N GLY A 56 -19.95 17.40 11.64
CA GLY A 56 -20.85 16.24 11.51
C GLY A 56 -21.21 15.94 10.06
N GLY A 57 -21.40 16.97 9.22
CA GLY A 57 -21.65 16.78 7.79
C GLY A 57 -20.45 16.22 7.03
N SER A 58 -19.23 16.65 7.36
CA SER A 58 -18.00 16.09 6.76
C SER A 58 -17.71 14.68 7.25
N PHE A 59 -18.02 14.38 8.51
CA PHE A 59 -17.94 13.02 9.04
C PHE A 59 -18.86 12.08 8.25
N LEU A 60 -20.13 12.44 8.08
CA LEU A 60 -21.08 11.62 7.31
C LEU A 60 -20.65 11.47 5.84
N VAL A 61 -20.20 12.55 5.19
CA VAL A 61 -19.68 12.50 3.82
C VAL A 61 -18.47 11.58 3.71
N GLY A 62 -17.50 11.69 4.64
CA GLY A 62 -16.33 10.83 4.64
C GLY A 62 -16.67 9.37 4.96
N LEU A 63 -17.63 9.11 5.85
CA LEU A 63 -18.11 7.77 6.15
C LEU A 63 -18.77 7.13 4.93
N VAL A 64 -19.62 7.85 4.20
CA VAL A 64 -20.26 7.34 2.97
C VAL A 64 -19.23 7.09 1.86
N ALA A 65 -18.28 8.00 1.67
CA ALA A 65 -17.20 7.81 0.69
C ALA A 65 -16.32 6.61 1.04
N GLY A 66 -15.91 6.49 2.31
CA GLY A 66 -15.09 5.39 2.80
C GLY A 66 -15.80 4.04 2.69
N LEU A 67 -17.06 3.94 3.15
CA LEU A 67 -17.85 2.72 3.02
C LEU A 67 -18.03 2.34 1.55
N SER A 68 -18.35 3.30 0.69
CA SER A 68 -18.52 3.04 -0.74
C SER A 68 -17.25 2.57 -1.42
N PHE A 69 -16.07 2.95 -0.91
CA PHE A 69 -14.80 2.49 -1.44
C PHE A 69 -14.46 1.11 -0.88
N TYR A 70 -14.29 0.98 0.44
CA TYR A 70 -13.79 -0.26 1.05
C TYR A 70 -14.75 -1.46 0.93
N LEU A 71 -16.07 -1.24 0.95
CA LEU A 71 -17.01 -2.36 0.73
C LEU A 71 -16.81 -3.00 -0.66
N ILE A 72 -16.42 -2.22 -1.67
CA ILE A 72 -16.14 -2.74 -3.01
C ILE A 72 -14.70 -3.26 -3.06
N HIS A 73 -13.76 -2.40 -2.68
CA HIS A 73 -12.32 -2.59 -2.87
C HIS A 73 -11.75 -3.84 -2.19
N ILE A 74 -12.27 -4.20 -1.02
CA ILE A 74 -11.85 -5.39 -0.26
C ILE A 74 -12.95 -6.45 -0.18
N SER A 75 -13.87 -6.47 -1.16
CA SER A 75 -14.96 -7.45 -1.21
C SER A 75 -14.47 -8.91 -1.24
N TRP A 76 -13.26 -9.13 -1.77
CA TRP A 76 -12.55 -10.41 -1.75
C TRP A 76 -12.36 -10.98 -0.33
N ALA A 77 -12.31 -10.14 0.71
CA ALA A 77 -12.18 -10.60 2.09
C ALA A 77 -13.39 -11.44 2.55
N THR A 78 -14.53 -11.35 1.85
CA THR A 78 -15.71 -12.18 2.13
C THR A 78 -15.49 -13.66 1.81
N LEU A 79 -14.58 -13.99 0.90
CA LEU A 79 -14.27 -15.38 0.53
C LEU A 79 -13.40 -16.06 1.58
N PHE A 80 -12.44 -15.33 2.13
CA PHE A 80 -11.51 -15.83 3.13
C PHE A 80 -12.09 -15.76 4.56
N LEU A 81 -12.56 -14.58 4.99
CA LEU A 81 -12.97 -14.32 6.39
C LEU A 81 -14.49 -14.30 6.58
N GLY A 82 -15.26 -14.19 5.50
CA GLY A 82 -16.71 -14.03 5.56
C GLY A 82 -17.18 -12.59 5.69
N VAL A 83 -18.51 -12.42 5.68
CA VAL A 83 -19.17 -11.11 5.57
C VAL A 83 -18.97 -10.24 6.83
N VAL A 84 -18.85 -10.86 8.00
CA VAL A 84 -18.75 -10.12 9.27
C VAL A 84 -17.39 -9.42 9.40
N PRO A 85 -16.23 -10.10 9.26
CA PRO A 85 -14.94 -9.41 9.28
C PRO A 85 -14.77 -8.38 8.17
N TRP A 86 -15.22 -8.69 6.94
CA TRP A 86 -15.22 -7.73 5.82
C TRP A 86 -15.97 -6.43 6.16
N ALA A 87 -17.20 -6.54 6.68
CA ALA A 87 -18.00 -5.38 7.04
C ALA A 87 -17.36 -4.59 8.21
N ALA A 88 -16.78 -5.29 9.19
CA ALA A 88 -16.09 -4.66 10.32
C ALA A 88 -14.86 -3.86 9.87
N LEU A 89 -13.98 -4.47 9.06
CA LEU A 89 -12.79 -3.82 8.51
C LEU A 89 -13.15 -2.65 7.60
N SER A 90 -14.10 -2.85 6.67
CA SER A 90 -14.58 -1.77 5.79
C SER A 90 -15.16 -0.59 6.59
N THR A 91 -15.83 -0.87 7.71
CA THR A 91 -16.37 0.17 8.59
C THR A 91 -15.26 0.90 9.34
N LEU A 92 -14.26 0.18 9.86
CA LEU A 92 -13.11 0.80 10.53
C LEU A 92 -12.36 1.75 9.58
N GLU A 93 -12.08 1.29 8.37
CA GLU A 93 -11.43 2.10 7.34
C GLU A 93 -12.26 3.32 6.93
N ALA A 94 -13.58 3.15 6.84
CA ALA A 94 -14.49 4.27 6.58
C ALA A 94 -14.54 5.28 7.74
N LEU A 95 -14.33 4.86 8.99
CA LEU A 95 -14.21 5.75 10.15
C LEU A 95 -12.91 6.56 10.08
N PHE A 96 -11.79 5.97 9.67
CA PHE A 96 -10.55 6.72 9.40
C PHE A 96 -10.77 7.74 8.28
N PHE A 97 -11.45 7.34 7.21
CA PHE A 97 -11.85 8.23 6.13
C PHE A 97 -12.69 9.41 6.66
N ALA A 98 -13.69 9.15 7.49
CA ALA A 98 -14.55 10.16 8.10
C ALA A 98 -13.78 11.13 9.02
N ALA A 99 -12.81 10.64 9.80
CA ALA A 99 -11.95 11.45 10.63
C ALA A 99 -11.02 12.35 9.79
N GLY A 100 -10.38 11.81 8.75
CA GLY A 100 -9.57 12.57 7.80
C GLY A 100 -10.38 13.65 7.07
N ALA A 101 -11.61 13.32 6.66
CA ALA A 101 -12.54 14.26 6.05
C ALA A 101 -12.86 15.46 6.95
N MET A 102 -13.02 15.25 8.27
CA MET A 102 -13.17 16.35 9.23
C MET A 102 -11.95 17.26 9.25
N LEU A 103 -10.74 16.70 9.28
CA LEU A 103 -9.50 17.49 9.26
C LEU A 103 -9.37 18.32 7.98
N ILE A 104 -9.67 17.73 6.81
CA ILE A 104 -9.68 18.42 5.52
C ILE A 104 -10.72 19.56 5.51
N THR A 105 -11.92 19.33 6.05
CA THR A 105 -12.92 20.38 6.21
C THR A 105 -12.42 21.53 7.11
N LEU A 106 -11.67 21.22 8.17
CA LEU A 106 -11.02 22.24 9.00
C LEU A 106 -9.93 23.00 8.22
N ALA A 107 -9.15 22.33 7.37
CA ALA A 107 -8.16 23.00 6.50
C ALA A 107 -8.84 24.00 5.56
N TYR A 108 -9.94 23.60 4.89
CA TYR A 108 -10.75 24.50 4.06
C TYR A 108 -11.28 25.72 4.83
N ARG A 109 -11.52 25.57 6.13
CA ARG A 109 -12.00 26.64 7.00
C ARG A 109 -10.87 27.55 7.47
N TRP A 110 -9.76 27.00 7.93
CA TRP A 110 -8.77 27.76 8.70
C TRP A 110 -7.66 28.33 7.84
N VAL A 111 -7.12 27.56 6.90
CA VAL A 111 -5.96 27.96 6.09
C VAL A 111 -6.26 29.23 5.28
N PRO A 112 -7.38 29.33 4.52
CA PRO A 112 -7.68 30.55 3.75
C PRO A 112 -8.01 31.78 4.62
N ARG A 113 -8.32 31.61 5.90
CA ARG A 113 -8.57 32.73 6.83
C ARG A 113 -7.26 33.34 7.35
N VAL A 114 -6.23 32.52 7.51
CA VAL A 114 -4.91 32.97 7.96
C VAL A 114 -4.08 33.47 6.78
N TRP A 115 -4.08 32.72 5.67
CA TRP A 115 -3.39 33.06 4.42
C TRP A 115 -4.41 33.26 3.28
N PRO A 116 -5.07 34.43 3.20
CA PRO A 116 -6.13 34.67 2.22
C PRO A 116 -5.63 34.93 0.80
N GLY A 117 -4.32 35.12 0.60
CA GLY A 117 -3.73 35.40 -0.71
C GLY A 117 -3.82 34.22 -1.67
N THR A 118 -3.57 34.48 -2.96
CA THR A 118 -3.62 33.46 -4.02
C THR A 118 -2.74 32.25 -3.70
N LEU A 119 -1.46 32.45 -3.36
CA LEU A 119 -0.54 31.36 -2.99
C LEU A 119 -1.05 30.55 -1.78
N GLY A 120 -1.65 31.21 -0.80
CA GLY A 120 -2.24 30.53 0.36
C GLY A 120 -3.39 29.60 -0.03
N ARG A 121 -4.17 29.97 -1.04
CA ARG A 121 -5.31 29.19 -1.52
C ARG A 121 -4.94 28.13 -2.56
N THR A 122 -4.01 28.42 -3.47
CA THR A 122 -3.68 27.53 -4.60
C THR A 122 -2.45 26.67 -4.38
N VAL A 123 -1.66 26.93 -3.33
CA VAL A 123 -0.46 26.14 -3.02
C VAL A 123 -0.55 25.61 -1.59
N LEU A 124 -0.60 26.50 -0.58
CA LEU A 124 -0.55 26.06 0.82
C LEU A 124 -1.76 25.18 1.20
N LEU A 125 -2.98 25.60 0.86
CA LEU A 125 -4.16 24.79 1.16
C LEU A 125 -4.11 23.40 0.49
N PRO A 126 -3.81 23.26 -0.81
CA PRO A 126 -3.61 21.96 -1.44
C PRO A 126 -2.55 21.08 -0.77
N VAL A 127 -1.39 21.66 -0.40
CA VAL A 127 -0.34 20.94 0.35
C VAL A 127 -0.87 20.45 1.70
N VAL A 128 -1.60 21.29 2.43
CA VAL A 128 -2.21 20.89 3.71
C VAL A 128 -3.26 19.78 3.51
N VAL A 129 -4.07 19.87 2.46
CA VAL A 129 -5.08 18.85 2.14
C VAL A 129 -4.41 17.53 1.75
N GLY A 130 -3.37 17.56 0.92
CA GLY A 130 -2.58 16.38 0.58
C GLY A 130 -2.01 15.73 1.82
N GLY A 131 -1.35 16.50 2.70
CA GLY A 131 -0.76 15.94 3.92
C GLY A 131 -1.78 15.37 4.91
N LEU A 132 -2.96 15.99 5.03
CA LEU A 132 -4.04 15.46 5.88
C LEU A 132 -4.68 14.18 5.31
N TRP A 133 -4.70 14.02 3.98
CA TRP A 133 -5.11 12.77 3.35
C TRP A 133 -4.06 11.68 3.61
N THR A 134 -2.79 11.97 3.37
CA THR A 134 -1.70 11.02 3.63
C THR A 134 -1.60 10.65 5.10
N LEU A 135 -1.86 11.58 6.02
CA LEU A 135 -1.98 11.27 7.45
C LEU A 135 -3.07 10.24 7.75
N ARG A 136 -4.21 10.31 7.05
CA ARG A 136 -5.29 9.34 7.20
C ARG A 136 -4.82 7.97 6.74
N GLU A 137 -4.18 7.90 5.58
CA GLU A 137 -3.59 6.67 5.04
C GLU A 137 -2.52 6.09 5.96
N PHE A 138 -1.63 6.93 6.50
CA PHE A 138 -0.59 6.54 7.46
C PHE A 138 -1.20 5.95 8.74
N VAL A 139 -2.21 6.59 9.32
CA VAL A 139 -2.86 6.10 10.54
C VAL A 139 -3.56 4.76 10.28
N ALA A 140 -4.33 4.66 9.20
CA ALA A 140 -5.00 3.41 8.83
C ALA A 140 -4.00 2.28 8.57
N GLY A 141 -2.89 2.59 7.89
CA GLY A 141 -1.84 1.64 7.54
C GLY A 141 -0.89 1.25 8.66
N THR A 142 -1.00 1.83 9.86
CA THR A 142 -0.11 1.52 11.00
C THR A 142 -0.86 1.21 12.30
N TRP A 143 -2.14 1.59 12.39
CA TRP A 143 -2.93 1.46 13.62
C TRP A 143 -4.40 1.10 13.33
N PRO A 144 -5.00 0.19 14.11
CA PRO A 144 -4.42 -0.61 15.19
C PRO A 144 -3.69 -1.87 14.69
N TYR A 145 -2.91 -2.51 15.56
CA TYR A 145 -2.30 -3.85 15.33
C TYR A 145 -1.43 -3.98 14.07
N GLY A 146 -0.66 -2.95 13.72
CA GLY A 146 0.12 -2.93 12.48
C GLY A 146 -0.62 -2.29 11.30
N GLY A 147 -1.95 -2.10 11.42
CA GLY A 147 -2.79 -1.38 10.47
C GLY A 147 -3.13 -2.16 9.20
N PHE A 148 -3.84 -1.51 8.29
CA PHE A 148 -4.25 -2.06 7.01
C PHE A 148 -3.92 -1.05 5.90
N ALA A 149 -2.70 -1.14 5.38
CA ALA A 149 -2.15 -0.17 4.41
C ALA A 149 -2.70 -0.33 2.98
N TRP A 150 -3.87 -0.97 2.84
CA TRP A 150 -4.56 -1.21 1.58
C TRP A 150 -5.42 0.00 1.15
N GLY A 151 -5.63 0.16 -0.15
CA GLY A 151 -6.47 1.23 -0.68
C GLY A 151 -5.86 2.65 -0.59
N ARG A 152 -4.55 2.76 -0.34
CA ARG A 152 -3.81 4.04 -0.50
C ARG A 152 -3.86 4.47 -1.96
N VAL A 153 -4.14 5.74 -2.23
CA VAL A 153 -4.38 6.20 -3.62
C VAL A 153 -3.16 6.04 -4.53
N ALA A 154 -1.94 6.01 -4.00
CA ALA A 154 -0.74 5.72 -4.76
C ALA A 154 -0.72 4.30 -5.36
N LEU A 155 -1.37 3.33 -4.72
CA LEU A 155 -1.35 1.93 -5.16
C LEU A 155 -2.10 1.70 -6.48
N SER A 156 -2.98 2.63 -6.85
CA SER A 156 -3.68 2.61 -8.14
C SER A 156 -2.83 3.07 -9.33
N GLN A 157 -1.55 3.39 -9.08
CA GLN A 157 -0.64 3.96 -10.09
C GLN A 157 0.45 2.98 -10.53
N SER A 158 0.34 1.69 -10.17
CA SER A 158 1.37 0.68 -10.44
C SER A 158 1.73 0.55 -11.93
N GLU A 159 0.76 0.69 -12.83
CA GLU A 159 0.96 0.65 -14.29
C GLU A 159 0.78 2.02 -14.97
N SER A 160 0.63 3.09 -14.19
CA SER A 160 0.39 4.43 -14.72
C SER A 160 1.70 5.18 -15.04
N PRO A 161 1.65 6.26 -15.83
CA PRO A 161 2.80 7.14 -16.05
C PRO A 161 3.37 7.78 -14.77
N PHE A 162 2.65 7.74 -13.65
CA PHE A 162 3.12 8.23 -12.34
C PHE A 162 3.90 7.18 -11.56
N ALA A 163 3.91 5.90 -11.95
CA ALA A 163 4.55 4.80 -11.22
C ALA A 163 6.02 5.11 -10.87
N GLY A 164 6.78 5.60 -11.87
CA GLY A 164 8.20 5.95 -11.71
C GLY A 164 8.49 7.03 -10.66
N LEU A 165 7.49 7.82 -10.24
CA LEU A 165 7.65 8.79 -9.16
C LEU A 165 7.80 8.15 -7.79
N VAL A 166 7.37 6.90 -7.61
CA VAL A 166 7.50 6.19 -6.33
C VAL A 166 8.97 6.03 -5.95
N ALA A 167 9.89 5.84 -6.91
CA ALA A 167 11.33 5.82 -6.63
C ALA A 167 11.84 7.14 -6.00
N TRP A 168 11.19 8.27 -6.29
CA TRP A 168 11.56 9.58 -5.75
C TRP A 168 10.88 9.91 -4.43
N LEU A 169 9.62 9.49 -4.27
CA LEU A 169 8.72 10.00 -3.24
C LEU A 169 8.28 8.94 -2.24
N GLY A 170 8.49 7.66 -2.54
CA GLY A 170 7.84 6.54 -1.87
C GLY A 170 6.32 6.54 -2.07
N ILE A 171 5.66 5.51 -1.55
CA ILE A 171 4.20 5.36 -1.70
C ILE A 171 3.46 6.53 -1.03
N SER A 172 3.82 6.88 0.21
CA SER A 172 3.22 8.00 0.96
C SER A 172 3.40 9.34 0.24
N GLY A 173 4.57 9.59 -0.35
CA GLY A 173 4.84 10.83 -1.09
C GLY A 173 4.09 10.91 -2.41
N LEU A 174 3.88 9.79 -3.12
CA LEU A 174 3.04 9.77 -4.32
C LEU A 174 1.57 10.05 -3.95
N SER A 175 1.04 9.42 -2.90
CA SER A 175 -0.32 9.70 -2.41
C SER A 175 -0.51 11.19 -2.11
N PHE A 176 0.46 11.78 -1.40
CA PHE A 176 0.49 13.21 -1.09
C PHE A 176 0.44 14.05 -2.38
N LEU A 177 1.29 13.74 -3.35
CA LEU A 177 1.40 14.48 -4.61
C LEU A 177 0.09 14.42 -5.39
N MET A 178 -0.50 13.23 -5.55
CA MET A 178 -1.77 13.04 -6.27
C MET A 178 -2.87 13.92 -5.67
N VAL A 179 -3.06 13.86 -4.35
CA VAL A 179 -4.11 14.62 -3.67
C VAL A 179 -3.82 16.12 -3.71
N ALA A 180 -2.56 16.53 -3.55
CA ALA A 180 -2.17 17.93 -3.65
C ALA A 180 -2.41 18.50 -5.06
N ILE A 181 -2.14 17.73 -6.12
CA ILE A 181 -2.44 18.12 -7.51
C ILE A 181 -3.95 18.31 -7.68
N VAL A 182 -4.76 17.33 -7.29
CA VAL A 182 -6.23 17.44 -7.43
C VAL A 182 -6.78 18.62 -6.64
N ALA A 183 -6.32 18.81 -5.40
CA ALA A 183 -6.70 19.95 -4.59
C ALA A 183 -6.29 21.27 -5.25
N ALA A 184 -5.08 21.38 -5.80
CA ALA A 184 -4.60 22.57 -6.49
C ALA A 184 -5.43 22.89 -7.74
N LEU A 185 -5.74 21.88 -8.56
CA LEU A 185 -6.60 22.03 -9.75
C LEU A 185 -8.00 22.53 -9.36
N ILE A 186 -8.60 22.00 -8.29
CA ILE A 186 -9.87 22.49 -7.75
C ILE A 186 -9.75 23.96 -7.33
N GLN A 187 -8.71 24.35 -6.58
CA GLN A 187 -8.56 25.74 -6.12
C GLN A 187 -8.30 26.72 -7.27
N LEU A 188 -7.51 26.30 -8.28
CA LEU A 188 -7.28 27.07 -9.49
C LEU A 188 -8.59 27.29 -10.25
N ALA A 189 -9.38 26.22 -10.48
CA ALA A 189 -10.66 26.32 -11.19
C ALA A 189 -11.64 27.31 -10.52
N LEU A 190 -11.62 27.37 -9.18
CA LEU A 190 -12.50 28.24 -8.38
C LEU A 190 -12.01 29.69 -8.25
N GLN A 191 -10.78 29.97 -8.66
CA GLN A 191 -10.22 31.32 -8.60
C GLN A 191 -10.69 32.14 -9.80
N THR A 192 -11.53 33.16 -9.57
CA THR A 192 -12.06 34.02 -10.65
C THR A 192 -11.26 35.30 -10.87
N THR A 193 -10.27 35.58 -10.03
CA THR A 193 -9.36 36.72 -10.20
C THR A 193 -8.30 36.50 -11.27
N VAL A 194 -8.13 35.27 -11.75
CA VAL A 194 -7.14 34.88 -12.76
C VAL A 194 -7.87 34.49 -14.04
N ARG A 195 -7.32 34.88 -15.20
CA ARG A 195 -7.91 34.57 -16.51
C ARG A 195 -8.04 33.06 -16.71
N GLY A 196 -9.11 32.64 -17.40
CA GLY A 196 -9.39 31.23 -17.71
C GLY A 196 -8.20 30.48 -18.30
N SER A 197 -7.59 31.03 -19.34
CA SER A 197 -6.42 30.45 -20.01
C SER A 197 -5.21 30.30 -19.08
N THR A 198 -4.95 31.27 -18.20
CA THR A 198 -3.86 31.19 -17.22
C THR A 198 -4.09 30.06 -16.21
N ARG A 199 -5.34 29.81 -15.81
CA ARG A 199 -5.68 28.71 -14.88
C ARG A 199 -5.48 27.35 -15.54
N VAL A 200 -5.93 27.20 -16.79
CA VAL A 200 -5.73 25.99 -17.58
C VAL A 200 -4.24 25.74 -17.80
N LEU A 201 -3.47 26.77 -18.19
CA LEU A 201 -2.03 26.65 -18.38
C LEU A 201 -1.31 26.28 -17.08
N ALA A 202 -1.65 26.90 -15.95
CA ALA A 202 -1.06 26.57 -14.66
C ALA A 202 -1.39 25.13 -14.24
N GLY A 203 -2.63 24.68 -14.41
CA GLY A 203 -3.03 23.29 -14.13
C GLY A 203 -2.29 22.29 -15.02
N ALA A 204 -2.23 22.56 -16.33
CA ALA A 204 -1.48 21.74 -17.28
C ALA A 204 0.01 21.71 -16.94
N THR A 205 0.59 22.85 -16.53
CA THR A 205 2.00 22.93 -16.11
C THR A 205 2.26 22.06 -14.89
N VAL A 206 1.37 22.02 -13.90
CA VAL A 206 1.53 21.16 -12.71
C VAL A 206 1.52 19.68 -13.10
N VAL A 207 0.56 19.26 -13.93
CA VAL A 207 0.45 17.86 -14.38
C VAL A 207 1.65 17.47 -15.25
N VAL A 208 2.00 18.31 -16.23
CA VAL A 208 3.15 18.07 -17.11
C VAL A 208 4.45 18.07 -16.31
N ALA A 209 4.61 18.96 -15.32
CA ALA A 209 5.80 18.97 -14.49
C ALA A 209 5.94 17.69 -13.65
N ALA A 210 4.84 17.13 -13.14
CA ALA A 210 4.86 15.85 -12.43
C ALA A 210 5.23 14.69 -13.38
N LEU A 211 4.67 14.67 -14.59
CA LEU A 211 4.95 13.63 -15.60
C LEU A 211 6.31 13.79 -16.30
N ALA A 212 6.91 14.98 -16.27
CA ALA A 212 8.20 15.26 -16.88
C ALA A 212 9.39 14.86 -15.97
N VAL A 213 9.13 14.48 -14.72
CA VAL A 213 10.17 13.92 -13.85
C VAL A 213 10.59 12.57 -14.45
N PRO A 214 11.87 12.38 -14.80
CA PRO A 214 12.32 11.11 -15.35
C PRO A 214 12.22 10.00 -14.29
N ALA A 215 11.98 8.78 -14.76
CA ALA A 215 12.15 7.60 -13.91
C ALA A 215 13.56 7.59 -13.30
N TRP A 216 13.66 7.08 -12.08
CA TRP A 216 14.96 6.95 -11.41
C TRP A 216 15.84 5.97 -12.19
N PRO A 217 17.14 6.28 -12.42
CA PRO A 217 18.03 5.37 -13.14
C PRO A 217 18.24 4.07 -12.35
N THR A 218 18.08 2.94 -13.03
CA THR A 218 18.36 1.62 -12.47
C THR A 218 19.80 1.21 -12.82
N HIS A 219 20.50 0.65 -11.84
CA HIS A 219 21.88 0.17 -11.98
C HIS A 219 21.94 -1.27 -11.49
N SER A 220 22.71 -2.12 -12.18
CA SER A 220 22.89 -3.52 -11.80
C SER A 220 24.36 -3.89 -11.59
N SER A 221 24.63 -4.83 -10.69
CA SER A 221 25.98 -5.38 -10.43
C SER A 221 26.23 -6.76 -11.05
N GLY A 222 25.22 -7.33 -11.70
CA GLY A 222 25.24 -8.68 -12.24
C GLY A 222 23.82 -9.17 -12.51
N THR A 223 23.70 -10.45 -12.81
CA THR A 223 22.42 -11.13 -13.02
C THR A 223 22.31 -12.34 -12.11
N ALA A 224 21.09 -12.71 -11.73
CA ALA A 224 20.79 -14.00 -11.09
C ALA A 224 19.70 -14.74 -11.88
N THR A 225 19.81 -16.05 -12.01
CA THR A 225 18.83 -16.93 -12.63
C THR A 225 18.01 -17.62 -11.55
N ILE A 226 16.73 -17.26 -11.47
CA ILE A 226 15.81 -17.69 -10.41
C ILE A 226 14.70 -18.53 -11.03
N ALA A 227 14.47 -19.74 -10.50
CA ALA A 227 13.31 -20.54 -10.85
C ALA A 227 12.19 -20.34 -9.83
N ALA A 228 11.06 -19.77 -10.25
CA ALA A 228 9.85 -19.63 -9.45
C ALA A 228 8.84 -20.71 -9.82
N VAL A 229 8.31 -21.43 -8.83
CA VAL A 229 7.41 -22.57 -9.04
C VAL A 229 6.01 -22.26 -8.51
N GLN A 230 5.00 -22.54 -9.33
CA GLN A 230 3.58 -22.44 -8.98
C GLN A 230 2.97 -23.83 -9.07
N GLY A 231 2.70 -24.45 -7.92
CA GLY A 231 2.17 -25.80 -7.85
C GLY A 231 0.69 -25.93 -8.25
N ASP A 232 -0.10 -24.85 -8.13
CA ASP A 232 -1.56 -24.86 -8.27
C ASP A 232 -2.25 -25.93 -7.38
N GLY A 233 -1.64 -26.20 -6.22
CA GLY A 233 -2.21 -27.05 -5.17
C GLY A 233 -3.32 -26.31 -4.41
N ASP A 234 -4.28 -27.05 -3.86
CA ASP A 234 -5.37 -26.47 -3.07
C ASP A 234 -4.87 -25.99 -1.69
N ALA A 235 -4.20 -24.83 -1.69
CA ALA A 235 -3.49 -24.26 -0.55
C ALA A 235 -4.39 -23.42 0.38
N GLY A 236 -5.70 -23.36 0.13
CA GLY A 236 -6.64 -22.61 0.95
C GLY A 236 -6.75 -23.18 2.38
N TYR A 237 -7.11 -22.36 3.36
CA TYR A 237 -7.20 -22.79 4.77
C TYR A 237 -8.29 -23.85 5.00
N PHE A 238 -9.34 -23.84 4.19
CA PHE A 238 -10.47 -24.77 4.28
C PHE A 238 -10.46 -25.88 3.21
N ALA A 239 -9.35 -26.02 2.49
CA ALA A 239 -9.16 -27.06 1.48
C ALA A 239 -9.19 -28.46 2.10
N ASP A 240 -9.89 -29.39 1.45
CA ASP A 240 -9.87 -30.82 1.82
C ASP A 240 -8.65 -31.50 1.16
N ARG A 241 -7.46 -31.23 1.69
CA ARG A 241 -6.17 -31.76 1.20
C ARG A 241 -5.53 -32.74 2.17
N GLN A 242 -4.74 -33.67 1.65
CA GLN A 242 -3.91 -34.57 2.45
C GLN A 242 -2.53 -33.95 2.72
N TYR A 243 -1.96 -34.32 3.86
CA TYR A 243 -0.60 -33.91 4.21
C TYR A 243 0.44 -34.43 3.21
N GLY A 244 1.11 -33.50 2.53
CA GLY A 244 2.08 -33.74 1.47
C GLY A 244 1.59 -33.32 0.08
N ASP A 245 0.31 -33.03 -0.10
CA ASP A 245 -0.26 -32.69 -1.40
C ASP A 245 0.33 -31.40 -1.96
N LEU A 246 0.57 -30.38 -1.12
CA LEU A 246 1.18 -29.12 -1.56
C LEU A 246 2.62 -29.35 -2.01
N THR A 247 3.39 -30.08 -1.21
CA THR A 247 4.77 -30.44 -1.54
C THR A 247 4.83 -31.21 -2.87
N ASN A 248 3.93 -32.17 -3.09
CA ASN A 248 3.86 -32.95 -4.32
C ASN A 248 3.48 -32.07 -5.53
N ALA A 249 2.52 -31.16 -5.37
CA ALA A 249 2.11 -30.24 -6.42
C ALA A 249 3.28 -29.37 -6.91
N GLN A 250 4.10 -28.83 -5.99
CA GLN A 250 5.28 -28.07 -6.37
C GLN A 250 6.31 -28.92 -7.13
N VAL A 251 6.58 -30.15 -6.65
CA VAL A 251 7.50 -31.06 -7.35
C VAL A 251 7.02 -31.37 -8.77
N LEU A 252 5.72 -31.60 -8.96
CA LEU A 252 5.13 -31.87 -10.27
C LEU A 252 5.21 -30.67 -11.21
N ALA A 253 5.03 -29.45 -10.70
CA ALA A 253 5.11 -28.21 -11.47
C ALA A 253 6.53 -27.89 -12.00
N MET A 254 7.56 -28.57 -11.47
CA MET A 254 8.96 -28.44 -11.90
C MET A 254 9.34 -29.34 -13.08
N SER A 255 8.40 -30.09 -13.66
CA SER A 255 8.66 -31.05 -14.75
C SER A 255 9.38 -30.44 -15.95
N ASP A 256 9.07 -29.20 -16.29
CA ASP A 256 9.62 -28.50 -17.46
C ASP A 256 10.85 -27.62 -17.15
N LEU A 257 11.28 -27.53 -15.89
CA LEU A 257 12.36 -26.63 -15.47
C LEU A 257 13.67 -26.89 -16.25
N GLN A 258 14.08 -28.15 -16.37
CA GLN A 258 15.29 -28.50 -17.12
C GLN A 258 15.21 -28.09 -18.60
N ALA A 259 14.04 -28.18 -19.21
CA ALA A 259 13.82 -27.79 -20.60
C ALA A 259 13.86 -26.26 -20.77
N GLN A 260 13.36 -25.50 -19.79
CA GLN A 260 13.47 -24.04 -19.79
C GLN A 260 14.92 -23.59 -19.61
N LEU A 261 15.68 -24.19 -18.69
CA LEU A 261 17.11 -23.91 -18.51
C LEU A 261 17.92 -24.17 -19.78
N ALA A 262 17.60 -25.22 -20.54
CA ALA A 262 18.29 -25.53 -21.78
C ALA A 262 18.11 -24.46 -22.88
N GLN A 263 17.05 -23.63 -22.79
CA GLN A 263 16.80 -22.53 -23.72
C GLN A 263 17.62 -21.27 -23.41
N LEU A 264 18.20 -21.18 -22.21
CA LEU A 264 19.03 -20.05 -21.82
C LEU A 264 20.45 -20.13 -22.42
N PRO A 265 21.13 -18.99 -22.57
CA PRO A 265 22.57 -18.93 -22.81
C PRO A 265 23.35 -19.78 -21.81
N GLU A 266 24.45 -20.38 -22.24
CA GLU A 266 25.22 -21.35 -21.43
C GLU A 266 25.67 -20.78 -20.07
N ASP A 267 26.02 -19.50 -20.04
CA ASP A 267 26.41 -18.73 -18.86
C ASP A 267 25.25 -18.37 -17.91
N GLN A 268 24.01 -18.70 -18.28
CA GLN A 268 22.78 -18.43 -17.51
C GLN A 268 21.98 -19.72 -17.21
N ARG A 269 22.53 -20.90 -17.52
CA ARG A 269 21.83 -22.17 -17.29
C ARG A 269 21.91 -22.66 -15.84
N SER A 270 22.87 -22.17 -15.07
CA SER A 270 22.98 -22.46 -13.65
C SER A 270 21.96 -21.64 -12.87
N LEU A 271 21.20 -22.31 -12.01
CA LEU A 271 20.26 -21.64 -11.12
C LEU A 271 21.00 -21.10 -9.91
N ASP A 272 20.71 -19.86 -9.55
CA ASP A 272 21.19 -19.27 -8.32
C ASP A 272 20.26 -19.58 -7.15
N MET A 273 18.97 -19.82 -7.43
CA MET A 273 18.00 -20.31 -6.45
C MET A 273 16.73 -20.86 -7.13
N ILE A 274 16.04 -21.74 -6.40
CA ILE A 274 14.67 -22.19 -6.69
C ILE A 274 13.76 -21.64 -5.60
N VAL A 275 12.61 -21.08 -5.97
CA VAL A 275 11.68 -20.44 -5.05
C VAL A 275 10.31 -21.09 -5.16
N TRP A 276 9.81 -21.57 -4.02
CA TRP A 276 8.43 -21.99 -3.82
C TRP A 276 7.64 -20.92 -3.07
N PRO A 277 6.31 -20.84 -3.21
CA PRO A 277 5.49 -19.80 -2.60
C PRO A 277 5.35 -19.96 -1.08
N GLU A 278 4.65 -19.01 -0.44
CA GLU A 278 4.22 -19.12 0.96
C GLU A 278 3.37 -20.38 1.14
N GLY A 279 3.69 -21.20 2.15
CA GLY A 279 3.02 -22.49 2.33
C GLY A 279 3.18 -23.44 1.14
N GLY A 280 4.18 -23.23 0.27
CA GLY A 280 4.45 -24.10 -0.89
C GLY A 280 4.74 -25.55 -0.50
N SER A 281 5.23 -25.78 0.73
CA SER A 281 5.34 -27.11 1.29
C SER A 281 4.63 -27.20 2.64
N ASP A 282 3.79 -28.22 2.76
CA ASP A 282 3.21 -28.67 4.02
C ASP A 282 4.14 -29.61 4.80
N ARG A 283 5.33 -29.94 4.26
CA ARG A 283 6.34 -30.78 4.89
C ARG A 283 7.52 -29.95 5.39
N ASP A 284 7.51 -29.61 6.68
CA ASP A 284 8.67 -29.00 7.35
C ASP A 284 9.88 -29.96 7.27
N PRO A 285 10.94 -29.66 6.50
CA PRO A 285 12.09 -30.56 6.31
C PRO A 285 12.94 -30.74 7.58
N THR A 286 12.74 -29.89 8.59
CA THR A 286 13.43 -30.01 9.87
C THR A 286 12.84 -31.13 10.73
N ARG A 287 11.56 -31.47 10.50
CA ARG A 287 10.79 -32.45 11.28
C ARG A 287 10.25 -33.64 10.49
N ASP A 288 10.10 -33.50 9.17
CA ASP A 288 9.60 -34.55 8.28
C ASP A 288 10.73 -35.10 7.39
N ALA A 289 11.02 -36.39 7.54
CA ALA A 289 12.09 -37.06 6.79
C ALA A 289 11.83 -37.09 5.27
N THR A 290 10.55 -37.15 4.86
CA THR A 290 10.17 -37.09 3.44
C THR A 290 10.39 -35.70 2.87
N GLY A 291 9.98 -34.64 3.58
CA GLY A 291 10.27 -33.25 3.23
C GLY A 291 11.76 -32.99 3.09
N ARG A 292 12.56 -33.46 4.05
CA ARG A 292 14.03 -33.41 3.97
C ARG A 292 14.56 -34.08 2.71
N TYR A 293 14.09 -35.29 2.40
CA TYR A 293 14.51 -36.01 1.20
C TYR A 293 14.16 -35.24 -0.08
N VAL A 294 12.94 -34.69 -0.17
CA VAL A 294 12.48 -33.90 -1.33
C VAL A 294 13.34 -32.64 -1.50
N PHE A 295 13.56 -31.86 -0.43
CA PHE A 295 14.39 -30.66 -0.49
C PHE A 295 15.85 -30.97 -0.85
N ASP A 296 16.42 -32.05 -0.30
CA ASP A 296 17.76 -32.52 -0.68
C ASP A 296 17.83 -32.93 -2.15
N ALA A 297 16.83 -33.66 -2.64
CA ALA A 297 16.78 -34.12 -4.03
C ALA A 297 16.68 -32.95 -5.01
N ILE A 298 15.86 -31.94 -4.70
CA ILE A 298 15.74 -30.73 -5.51
C ILE A 298 17.04 -29.93 -5.48
N SER A 299 17.54 -29.60 -4.29
CA SER A 299 18.71 -28.74 -4.15
C SER A 299 19.95 -29.36 -4.79
N ARG A 300 20.21 -30.67 -4.57
CA ARG A 300 21.34 -31.38 -5.21
C ARG A 300 21.09 -31.66 -6.70
N GLY A 301 19.84 -31.88 -7.11
CA GLY A 301 19.50 -32.22 -8.49
C GLY A 301 19.73 -31.05 -9.44
N TYR A 302 19.50 -29.82 -8.97
CA TYR A 302 19.69 -28.59 -9.74
C TYR A 302 20.95 -27.79 -9.35
N ASP A 303 21.74 -28.29 -8.39
CA ASP A 303 22.93 -27.61 -7.85
C ASP A 303 22.64 -26.16 -7.41
N ALA A 304 21.49 -25.98 -6.74
CA ALA A 304 20.98 -24.67 -6.34
C ALA A 304 20.27 -24.75 -4.97
N PRO A 305 20.30 -23.68 -4.16
CA PRO A 305 19.51 -23.63 -2.93
C PRO A 305 18.01 -23.55 -3.23
N LEU A 306 17.21 -24.16 -2.37
CA LEU A 306 15.75 -24.09 -2.39
C LEU A 306 15.25 -23.13 -1.32
N VAL A 307 14.54 -22.09 -1.73
CA VAL A 307 13.78 -21.19 -0.86
C VAL A 307 12.33 -21.63 -0.84
N SER A 308 11.81 -22.03 0.33
CA SER A 308 10.47 -22.61 0.42
C SER A 308 9.71 -22.12 1.63
N GLY A 309 8.44 -21.72 1.40
CA GLY A 309 7.50 -21.37 2.44
C GLY A 309 6.97 -22.61 3.16
N VAL A 310 7.16 -22.66 4.48
CA VAL A 310 6.70 -23.74 5.37
C VAL A 310 6.19 -23.16 6.69
N ILE A 311 5.43 -23.95 7.43
CA ILE A 311 5.13 -23.64 8.83
C ILE A 311 6.21 -24.28 9.69
N THR A 312 6.93 -23.47 10.48
CA THR A 312 7.87 -23.99 11.48
C THR A 312 7.33 -23.80 12.89
N GLU A 313 7.73 -24.70 13.78
CA GLU A 313 7.34 -24.67 15.18
C GLU A 313 8.59 -24.67 16.08
N SER A 314 8.48 -24.18 17.31
CA SER A 314 9.49 -24.42 18.35
C SER A 314 9.43 -25.87 18.84
N ASP A 315 10.49 -26.35 19.49
CA ASP A 315 10.55 -27.74 19.95
C ASP A 315 9.49 -28.09 21.02
N ASP A 316 9.03 -27.09 21.78
CA ASP A 316 7.92 -27.19 22.72
C ASP A 316 6.53 -27.05 22.06
N GLY A 317 6.48 -26.70 20.77
CA GLY A 317 5.25 -26.46 20.02
C GLY A 317 4.47 -25.21 20.44
N GLU A 318 5.02 -24.39 21.34
CA GLU A 318 4.32 -23.19 21.84
C GLU A 318 4.38 -22.03 20.84
N THR A 319 5.42 -22.00 20.00
CA THR A 319 5.65 -20.93 19.03
C THR A 319 5.54 -21.48 17.62
N VAL A 320 4.70 -20.85 16.80
CA VAL A 320 4.46 -21.23 15.41
C VAL A 320 4.78 -20.03 14.53
N TYR A 321 5.52 -20.25 13.45
CA TYR A 321 5.91 -19.24 12.49
C TYR A 321 5.46 -19.61 11.08
N ASN A 322 5.00 -18.62 10.33
CA ASN A 322 4.95 -18.69 8.87
C ASN A 322 6.35 -18.32 8.35
N SER A 323 7.08 -19.30 7.82
CA SER A 323 8.53 -19.19 7.58
C SER A 323 8.86 -19.39 6.10
N SER A 324 9.91 -18.73 5.64
CA SER A 324 10.65 -19.11 4.44
C SER A 324 11.99 -19.71 4.87
N LEU A 325 12.33 -20.88 4.36
CA LEU A 325 13.60 -21.55 4.64
C LEU A 325 14.50 -21.48 3.41
N LEU A 326 15.76 -21.10 3.61
CA LEU A 326 16.84 -21.32 2.65
C LEU A 326 17.46 -22.70 2.92
N TRP A 327 17.24 -23.65 2.03
CA TRP A 327 17.74 -25.01 2.16
C TRP A 327 18.86 -25.30 1.16
N SER A 328 20.01 -25.77 1.66
CA SER A 328 21.08 -26.34 0.82
C SER A 328 21.96 -27.29 1.63
N ASP A 329 22.73 -28.13 0.94
CA ASP A 329 23.74 -29.04 1.53
C ASP A 329 23.21 -29.94 2.67
N GLY A 330 21.94 -30.36 2.61
CA GLY A 330 21.36 -31.26 3.62
C GLY A 330 20.69 -30.58 4.81
N GLY A 331 20.59 -29.25 4.84
CA GLY A 331 20.02 -28.52 5.97
C GLY A 331 19.55 -27.11 5.68
N VAL A 332 18.94 -26.50 6.70
CA VAL A 332 18.58 -25.09 6.72
C VAL A 332 19.86 -24.26 6.83
N ARG A 333 20.09 -23.38 5.85
CA ARG A 333 21.17 -22.40 5.85
C ARG A 333 20.75 -21.08 6.48
N ASP A 334 19.51 -20.68 6.22
CA ASP A 334 18.91 -19.46 6.76
C ASP A 334 17.38 -19.60 6.84
N GLN A 335 16.76 -18.72 7.61
CA GLN A 335 15.32 -18.71 7.83
C GLN A 335 14.81 -17.28 8.00
N TYR A 336 13.72 -16.95 7.31
CA TYR A 336 12.95 -15.74 7.53
C TYR A 336 11.60 -16.13 8.11
N ASP A 337 11.16 -15.45 9.16
CA ASP A 337 9.81 -15.60 9.70
C ASP A 337 9.03 -14.34 9.40
N LYS A 338 7.79 -14.50 8.91
CA LYS A 338 6.88 -13.41 8.57
C LYS A 338 6.81 -12.39 9.71
N LYS A 339 7.19 -11.14 9.43
CA LYS A 339 7.24 -10.09 10.45
C LYS A 339 5.91 -9.39 10.65
N HIS A 340 5.05 -9.36 9.65
CA HIS A 340 3.71 -8.77 9.74
C HIS A 340 2.60 -9.82 9.49
N PRO A 341 2.36 -10.75 10.45
CA PRO A 341 1.19 -11.62 10.38
C PRO A 341 -0.12 -10.81 10.30
N VAL A 342 -1.08 -11.29 9.52
CA VAL A 342 -2.37 -10.60 9.29
C VAL A 342 -3.26 -10.71 10.54
N PRO A 343 -3.67 -9.58 11.15
CA PRO A 343 -4.60 -9.61 12.29
C PRO A 343 -5.95 -10.23 11.91
N PHE A 344 -6.46 -11.11 12.76
CA PHE A 344 -7.69 -11.89 12.54
C PHE A 344 -7.69 -12.83 11.32
N GLY A 345 -6.54 -13.02 10.66
CA GLY A 345 -6.32 -14.08 9.67
C GLY A 345 -5.29 -15.11 10.13
N GLU A 346 -4.17 -14.62 10.68
CA GLU A 346 -3.01 -15.43 11.07
C GLU A 346 -2.77 -15.45 12.60
N TYR A 347 -3.34 -14.48 13.31
CA TYR A 347 -3.37 -14.43 14.76
C TYR A 347 -4.56 -13.60 15.24
N VAL A 348 -4.97 -13.76 16.51
CA VAL A 348 -6.01 -12.92 17.11
C VAL A 348 -5.40 -11.93 18.10
N PRO A 349 -5.28 -10.62 17.76
CA PRO A 349 -4.85 -9.61 18.73
C PRO A 349 -5.86 -9.51 19.86
N ASP A 350 -5.41 -9.43 21.12
CA ASP A 350 -6.31 -9.32 22.29
C ASP A 350 -7.44 -10.37 22.30
N ARG A 351 -7.11 -11.64 22.01
CA ARG A 351 -8.07 -12.76 21.87
C ARG A 351 -9.13 -12.81 22.97
N ASP A 352 -8.73 -12.66 24.23
CA ASP A 352 -9.64 -12.69 25.39
C ASP A 352 -10.69 -11.56 25.36
N PHE A 353 -10.37 -10.43 24.73
CA PHE A 353 -11.30 -9.32 24.55
C PHE A 353 -12.29 -9.60 23.40
N TRP A 354 -11.83 -10.16 22.27
CA TRP A 354 -12.70 -10.35 21.09
C TRP A 354 -13.57 -11.60 21.15
N ARG A 355 -13.06 -12.68 21.76
CA ARG A 355 -13.75 -13.98 21.82
C ARG A 355 -15.18 -13.90 22.38
N PRO A 356 -15.49 -13.11 23.42
CA PRO A 356 -16.87 -12.97 23.91
C PRO A 356 -17.85 -12.34 22.91
N PHE A 357 -17.37 -11.56 21.92
CA PHE A 357 -18.23 -10.90 20.93
C PHE A 357 -18.51 -11.79 19.72
N ALA A 358 -17.58 -12.66 19.34
CA ALA A 358 -17.68 -13.50 18.15
C ALA A 358 -16.91 -14.82 18.33
N PRO A 359 -17.33 -15.70 19.27
CA PRO A 359 -16.55 -16.87 19.67
C PRO A 359 -16.29 -17.81 18.49
N ASP A 360 -17.31 -18.08 17.67
CA ASP A 360 -17.19 -18.99 16.53
C ASP A 360 -16.18 -18.48 15.49
N LEU A 361 -16.07 -17.16 15.28
CA LEU A 361 -15.10 -16.56 14.34
C LEU A 361 -13.69 -16.54 14.92
N ILE A 362 -13.56 -16.17 16.20
CA ILE A 362 -12.26 -16.06 16.87
C ILE A 362 -11.62 -17.44 17.06
N ASP A 363 -12.44 -18.46 17.34
CA ASP A 363 -11.97 -19.83 17.56
C ASP A 363 -11.68 -20.57 16.24
N LEU A 364 -12.00 -20.01 15.06
CA LEU A 364 -11.50 -20.53 13.77
C LEU A 364 -9.97 -20.46 13.70
N ILE A 365 -9.37 -19.44 14.31
CA ILE A 365 -7.92 -19.31 14.42
C ILE A 365 -7.49 -20.14 15.64
N GLY A 366 -7.23 -21.43 15.41
CA GLY A 366 -6.87 -22.37 16.46
C GLY A 366 -5.44 -22.21 17.01
N ARG A 367 -4.56 -21.55 16.25
CA ARG A 367 -3.18 -21.21 16.64
C ARG A 367 -2.81 -19.83 16.11
N ASP A 368 -1.96 -19.12 16.84
CA ASP A 368 -1.49 -17.78 16.48
C ASP A 368 -0.07 -17.87 15.90
N TYR A 369 0.17 -17.27 14.72
CA TYR A 369 1.53 -17.08 14.25
C TYR A 369 2.24 -15.99 15.05
N THR A 370 3.48 -16.28 15.44
CA THR A 370 4.35 -15.33 16.13
C THR A 370 5.06 -14.45 15.11
N PRO A 371 5.10 -13.11 15.29
CA PRO A 371 5.89 -12.24 14.43
C PRO A 371 7.39 -12.60 14.45
N GLY A 372 7.99 -12.66 13.27
CA GLY A 372 9.42 -12.91 13.09
C GLY A 372 10.31 -11.77 13.61
N THR A 373 11.58 -12.11 13.87
CA THR A 373 12.60 -11.14 14.34
C THR A 373 13.96 -11.27 13.63
N ARG A 374 14.08 -12.22 12.69
CA ARG A 374 15.30 -12.46 11.90
C ARG A 374 15.46 -11.42 10.80
N ASP A 375 16.63 -11.35 10.18
CA ASP A 375 16.93 -10.45 9.07
C ASP A 375 15.95 -10.69 7.91
N GLU A 376 15.59 -9.63 7.17
CA GLU A 376 14.69 -9.62 6.01
C GLU A 376 15.36 -10.13 4.72
N VAL A 377 16.63 -10.55 4.78
CA VAL A 377 17.42 -11.00 3.62
C VAL A 377 18.04 -12.38 3.82
N PHE A 378 18.15 -13.12 2.73
CA PHE A 378 19.02 -14.29 2.62
C PHE A 378 20.32 -13.93 1.92
N ASP A 379 21.44 -14.30 2.53
CA ASP A 379 22.77 -14.17 1.93
C ASP A 379 23.11 -15.44 1.12
N LEU A 380 23.14 -15.31 -0.20
CA LEU A 380 23.44 -16.39 -1.14
C LEU A 380 24.94 -16.41 -1.53
N GLY A 381 25.78 -15.65 -0.82
CA GLY A 381 27.21 -15.51 -1.09
C GLY A 381 27.52 -14.46 -2.16
N ASP A 382 26.96 -14.62 -3.36
CA ASP A 382 27.20 -13.71 -4.48
C ASP A 382 26.26 -12.50 -4.50
N PHE A 383 25.08 -12.64 -3.89
CA PHE A 383 24.10 -11.56 -3.73
C PHE A 383 23.19 -11.80 -2.53
N ARG A 384 22.41 -10.77 -2.16
CA ARG A 384 21.39 -10.85 -1.12
C ARG A 384 19.99 -10.76 -1.69
N ALA A 385 19.14 -11.72 -1.33
CA ALA A 385 17.73 -11.76 -1.71
C ALA A 385 16.87 -11.29 -0.53
N GLY A 386 16.11 -10.21 -0.71
CA GLY A 386 15.13 -9.77 0.28
C GLY A 386 13.89 -10.65 0.24
N ILE A 387 13.40 -11.09 1.39
CA ILE A 387 12.28 -12.02 1.51
C ILE A 387 11.07 -11.28 2.07
N SER A 388 9.94 -11.36 1.35
CA SER A 388 8.68 -10.75 1.76
C SER A 388 7.57 -11.80 1.65
N ILE A 389 6.96 -12.15 2.78
CA ILE A 389 5.87 -13.13 2.79
C ILE A 389 4.53 -12.40 2.76
N CYS A 390 3.81 -12.52 1.64
CA CYS A 390 2.43 -12.08 1.43
C CYS A 390 2.20 -10.64 1.90
N PHE A 391 1.51 -10.44 3.02
CA PHE A 391 1.18 -9.12 3.56
C PHE A 391 2.41 -8.27 3.90
N ASP A 392 3.59 -8.86 4.14
CA ASP A 392 4.82 -8.10 4.39
C ASP A 392 5.11 -7.07 3.28
N ILE A 393 4.69 -7.33 2.04
CA ILE A 393 5.00 -6.46 0.89
C ILE A 393 4.35 -5.08 0.97
N VAL A 394 3.25 -4.95 1.74
CA VAL A 394 2.56 -3.68 1.96
C VAL A 394 3.18 -2.87 3.10
N ASP A 395 4.06 -3.45 3.90
CA ASP A 395 4.70 -2.78 5.04
C ASP A 395 5.88 -1.91 4.60
N ASP A 396 5.72 -0.59 4.74
CA ASP A 396 6.75 0.40 4.35
C ASP A 396 8.07 0.23 5.15
N GLN A 397 8.01 -0.22 6.41
CA GLN A 397 9.18 -0.37 7.28
C GLN A 397 9.96 -1.64 6.94
N LEU A 398 9.29 -2.76 6.63
CA LEU A 398 9.96 -3.99 6.22
C LEU A 398 10.73 -3.81 4.91
N ILE A 399 10.16 -3.11 3.93
CA ILE A 399 10.86 -2.77 2.69
C ILE A 399 12.09 -1.90 2.96
N THR A 400 12.00 -0.95 3.89
CA THR A 400 13.14 -0.13 4.28
C THR A 400 14.25 -0.97 4.92
N ASN A 401 13.91 -1.83 5.89
CA ASN A 401 14.87 -2.71 6.56
C ASN A 401 15.56 -3.64 5.56
N MET A 402 14.79 -4.27 4.68
CA MET A 402 15.29 -5.15 3.62
C MET A 402 16.33 -4.45 2.72
N MET A 403 16.12 -3.16 2.41
CA MET A 403 17.09 -2.39 1.63
C MET A 403 18.33 -2.01 2.46
N ASP A 404 18.17 -1.68 3.74
CA ASP A 404 19.28 -1.38 4.66
C ASP A 404 20.18 -2.61 4.88
N GLU A 405 19.61 -3.81 4.81
CA GLU A 405 20.32 -5.10 4.87
C GLU A 405 20.99 -5.51 3.56
N GLY A 406 20.77 -4.73 2.49
CA GLY A 406 21.50 -4.84 1.24
C GLY A 406 20.86 -5.76 0.20
N ALA A 407 19.55 -5.99 0.26
CA ALA A 407 18.84 -6.76 -0.77
C ALA A 407 19.09 -6.20 -2.19
N GLN A 408 19.33 -7.10 -3.13
CA GLN A 408 19.58 -6.81 -4.56
C GLN A 408 18.46 -7.34 -5.47
N VAL A 409 17.60 -8.20 -4.96
CA VAL A 409 16.35 -8.69 -5.56
C VAL A 409 15.34 -8.89 -4.44
N ILE A 410 14.05 -8.70 -4.72
CA ILE A 410 12.96 -8.97 -3.78
C ILE A 410 12.27 -10.28 -4.20
N ILE A 411 12.10 -11.20 -3.27
CA ILE A 411 11.35 -12.43 -3.43
C ILE A 411 10.04 -12.28 -2.66
N GLY A 412 8.95 -12.07 -3.38
CA GLY A 412 7.60 -11.99 -2.82
C GLY A 412 6.95 -13.37 -2.84
N GLN A 413 6.87 -14.04 -1.69
CA GLN A 413 6.21 -15.35 -1.57
C GLN A 413 4.78 -15.15 -1.06
N THR A 414 3.77 -15.66 -1.75
CA THR A 414 2.37 -15.43 -1.37
C THR A 414 1.50 -16.68 -1.53
N ASN A 415 0.52 -16.85 -0.65
CA ASN A 415 -0.55 -17.81 -0.80
C ASN A 415 -1.86 -17.09 -1.11
N ASN A 416 -2.25 -17.12 -2.39
CA ASN A 416 -3.47 -16.48 -2.86
C ASN A 416 -4.65 -17.45 -3.01
N ALA A 417 -4.52 -18.70 -2.53
CA ALA A 417 -5.54 -19.73 -2.75
C ALA A 417 -6.89 -19.41 -2.09
N ASP A 418 -6.92 -18.62 -1.02
CA ASP A 418 -8.14 -18.20 -0.32
C ASP A 418 -8.86 -17.01 -0.97
N PHE A 419 -8.20 -16.33 -1.91
CA PHE A 419 -8.70 -15.11 -2.57
C PHE A 419 -9.06 -15.37 -4.04
N GLY A 420 -9.51 -16.59 -4.35
CA GLY A 420 -9.87 -16.99 -5.69
C GLY A 420 -10.84 -18.16 -5.70
N THR A 421 -11.66 -18.27 -6.74
CA THR A 421 -12.39 -19.51 -7.05
C THR A 421 -12.04 -19.89 -8.47
N ARG A 422 -11.76 -21.15 -8.83
CA ARG A 422 -11.51 -21.46 -10.26
C ARG A 422 -12.82 -21.28 -11.06
N PRO A 423 -12.90 -20.44 -12.12
CA PRO A 423 -11.86 -19.62 -12.76
C PRO A 423 -11.93 -18.09 -12.45
N GLY A 424 -12.67 -17.67 -11.43
CA GLY A 424 -12.66 -16.30 -10.91
C GLY A 424 -11.40 -15.92 -10.13
N GLN A 425 -10.57 -15.07 -10.73
CA GLN A 425 -9.67 -14.18 -9.99
C GLN A 425 -10.50 -13.23 -9.13
N THR A 426 -10.01 -12.91 -7.93
CA THR A 426 -10.48 -11.74 -7.19
C THR A 426 -9.42 -10.66 -7.27
N ASP A 427 -9.82 -9.44 -6.95
CA ASP A 427 -8.97 -8.26 -7.03
C ASP A 427 -7.77 -8.33 -6.07
N GLU A 428 -7.80 -9.18 -5.04
CA GLU A 428 -6.70 -9.26 -4.04
C GLU A 428 -5.36 -9.56 -4.71
N ASN A 429 -5.32 -10.56 -5.59
CA ASN A 429 -4.10 -11.01 -6.26
C ASN A 429 -3.47 -9.89 -7.09
N GLU A 430 -4.31 -9.17 -7.85
CA GLU A 430 -3.90 -8.05 -8.69
C GLU A 430 -3.52 -6.81 -7.86
N GLN A 431 -4.25 -6.55 -6.77
CA GLN A 431 -3.95 -5.47 -5.82
C GLN A 431 -2.60 -5.72 -5.13
N GLN A 432 -2.32 -6.95 -4.68
CA GLN A 432 -1.05 -7.34 -4.07
C GLN A 432 0.10 -7.28 -5.08
N LEU A 433 -0.10 -7.78 -6.30
CA LEU A 433 0.88 -7.70 -7.38
C LEU A 433 1.21 -6.24 -7.75
N ALA A 434 0.21 -5.36 -7.75
CA ALA A 434 0.42 -3.93 -7.98
C ALA A 434 1.24 -3.26 -6.86
N ILE A 435 1.00 -3.64 -5.60
CA ILE A 435 1.86 -3.21 -4.48
C ILE A 435 3.29 -3.69 -4.71
N ALA A 436 3.48 -4.98 -5.01
CA ALA A 436 4.80 -5.56 -5.29
C ALA A 436 5.51 -4.84 -6.46
N ARG A 437 4.79 -4.55 -7.55
CA ARG A 437 5.32 -3.78 -8.69
C ARG A 437 5.80 -2.39 -8.26
N LEU A 438 5.04 -1.70 -7.43
CA LEU A 438 5.46 -0.41 -6.88
C LEU A 438 6.69 -0.53 -5.97
N ARG A 439 6.83 -1.61 -5.19
CA ARG A 439 8.05 -1.87 -4.39
C ARG A 439 9.28 -2.08 -5.26
N ALA A 440 9.16 -2.79 -6.39
CA ALA A 440 10.25 -2.96 -7.35
C ALA A 440 10.74 -1.59 -7.87
N ILE A 441 9.82 -0.71 -8.23
CA ILE A 441 10.12 0.66 -8.68
C ILE A 441 10.69 1.51 -7.53
N GLU A 442 10.05 1.49 -6.37
CA GLU A 442 10.43 2.27 -5.18
C GLU A 442 11.88 2.03 -4.77
N THR A 443 12.28 0.76 -4.79
CA THR A 443 13.59 0.30 -4.33
C THR A 443 14.64 0.21 -5.44
N ALA A 444 14.23 0.36 -6.70
CA ALA A 444 15.03 0.04 -7.87
C ALA A 444 15.65 -1.37 -7.76
N ARG A 445 14.82 -2.36 -7.41
CA ARG A 445 15.18 -3.78 -7.36
C ARG A 445 14.25 -4.59 -8.26
N PRO A 446 14.77 -5.60 -8.98
CA PRO A 446 13.88 -6.60 -9.57
C PRO A 446 13.13 -7.34 -8.46
N LEU A 447 11.93 -7.81 -8.79
CA LEU A 447 11.07 -8.57 -7.90
C LEU A 447 10.61 -9.86 -8.57
N VAL A 448 10.71 -10.98 -7.88
CA VAL A 448 10.12 -12.25 -8.28
C VAL A 448 8.98 -12.57 -7.32
N ASN A 449 7.74 -12.37 -7.79
CA ASN A 449 6.53 -12.72 -7.05
C ASN A 449 6.18 -14.18 -7.36
N VAL A 450 6.06 -15.02 -6.34
CA VAL A 450 5.78 -16.45 -6.45
C VAL A 450 4.55 -16.77 -5.61
N SER A 451 3.51 -17.27 -6.27
CA SER A 451 2.24 -17.61 -5.64
C SER A 451 1.92 -19.09 -5.73
N THR A 452 1.07 -19.56 -4.82
CA THR A 452 0.51 -20.92 -4.84
C THR A 452 -0.32 -21.18 -6.08
N VAL A 453 -1.11 -20.20 -6.53
CA VAL A 453 -2.11 -20.38 -7.60
C VAL A 453 -2.19 -19.25 -8.62
N ALA A 454 -1.76 -18.01 -8.36
CA ALA A 454 -1.99 -16.89 -9.29
C ALA A 454 -0.98 -15.75 -9.14
N SER A 455 -0.77 -14.91 -10.16
CA SER A 455 0.14 -13.76 -10.09
C SER A 455 1.62 -14.11 -9.86
N THR A 456 2.07 -15.32 -10.25
CA THR A 456 3.50 -15.62 -10.32
C THR A 456 4.14 -14.86 -11.48
N ARG A 457 4.97 -13.85 -11.17
CA ARG A 457 5.49 -12.87 -12.13
C ARG A 457 6.90 -12.43 -11.74
N ALA A 458 7.77 -12.26 -12.74
CA ALA A 458 9.03 -11.56 -12.58
C ALA A 458 8.90 -10.12 -13.07
N ILE A 459 9.28 -9.14 -12.26
CA ILE A 459 9.13 -7.71 -12.51
C ILE A 459 10.52 -7.08 -12.43
N ASP A 460 10.93 -6.34 -13.47
CA ASP A 460 12.19 -5.60 -13.45
C ASP A 460 12.11 -4.35 -12.57
N ALA A 461 13.26 -3.74 -12.26
CA ALA A 461 13.33 -2.54 -11.41
C ALA A 461 12.60 -1.29 -11.99
N SER A 462 12.17 -1.33 -13.26
CA SER A 462 11.33 -0.28 -13.84
C SER A 462 9.83 -0.54 -13.66
N GLY A 463 9.47 -1.69 -13.08
CA GLY A 463 8.10 -2.13 -12.89
C GLY A 463 7.53 -2.91 -14.06
N ARG A 464 8.33 -3.33 -15.06
CA ARG A 464 7.82 -4.09 -16.20
C ARG A 464 7.87 -5.59 -15.92
N THR A 465 6.79 -6.30 -16.25
CA THR A 465 6.74 -7.76 -16.19
C THR A 465 7.62 -8.37 -17.29
N THR A 466 8.54 -9.24 -16.89
CA THR A 466 9.53 -9.88 -17.78
C THR A 466 9.21 -11.35 -18.04
N ALA A 467 8.57 -12.03 -17.08
CA ALA A 467 8.12 -13.41 -17.22
C ALA A 467 6.89 -13.65 -16.32
N SER A 468 6.12 -14.70 -16.62
CA SER A 468 4.87 -15.03 -15.92
C SER A 468 4.47 -16.51 -16.06
N ILE A 469 3.78 -17.06 -15.07
CA ILE A 469 3.04 -18.33 -15.16
C ILE A 469 1.53 -18.03 -15.26
N PRO A 470 0.77 -18.64 -16.18
CA PRO A 470 -0.68 -18.46 -16.19
C PRO A 470 -1.32 -18.74 -14.83
N ASP A 471 -2.36 -17.99 -14.50
CA ASP A 471 -3.03 -18.11 -13.20
C ASP A 471 -3.91 -19.36 -13.18
N TYR A 472 -3.94 -20.05 -12.04
CA TYR A 472 -4.58 -21.34 -11.80
C TYR A 472 -4.09 -22.46 -12.72
N GLU A 473 -2.80 -22.39 -13.10
CA GLU A 473 -2.13 -23.46 -13.83
C GLU A 473 -0.81 -23.83 -13.13
N PRO A 474 -0.50 -25.12 -12.99
CA PRO A 474 0.80 -25.54 -12.47
C PRO A 474 1.90 -25.19 -13.48
N GLY A 475 3.02 -24.69 -13.00
CA GLY A 475 4.16 -24.41 -13.87
C GLY A 475 5.39 -23.93 -13.13
N THR A 476 6.46 -23.74 -13.91
CA THR A 476 7.69 -23.10 -13.46
C THR A 476 8.03 -21.94 -14.39
N MET A 477 8.57 -20.87 -13.84
CA MET A 477 9.09 -19.72 -14.55
C MET A 477 10.56 -19.53 -14.20
N VAL A 478 11.43 -19.58 -15.21
CA VAL A 478 12.84 -19.19 -15.04
C VAL A 478 13.00 -17.71 -15.41
N ALA A 479 13.45 -16.90 -14.46
CA ALA A 479 13.69 -15.48 -14.62
C ALA A 479 15.17 -15.14 -14.45
N VAL A 480 15.77 -14.52 -15.46
CA VAL A 480 17.09 -13.90 -15.34
C VAL A 480 16.87 -12.45 -14.94
N VAL A 481 17.27 -12.09 -13.71
CA VAL A 481 17.02 -10.78 -13.12
C VAL A 481 18.31 -9.97 -13.00
N ASP A 482 18.24 -8.67 -13.31
CA ASP A 482 19.34 -7.74 -13.14
C ASP A 482 19.44 -7.31 -11.66
N LEU A 483 20.42 -7.82 -10.92
CA LEU A 483 20.61 -7.56 -9.50
C LEU A 483 20.80 -6.06 -9.24
N GLY A 484 19.81 -5.43 -8.60
CA GLY A 484 19.74 -3.99 -8.45
C GLY A 484 20.73 -3.45 -7.42
N THR A 485 21.28 -2.28 -7.70
CA THR A 485 22.23 -1.57 -6.82
C THR A 485 21.87 -0.10 -6.65
N GLY A 486 22.53 0.53 -5.68
CA GLY A 486 22.27 1.93 -5.32
C GLY A 486 21.02 2.09 -4.46
N THR A 487 20.76 3.34 -4.08
CA THR A 487 19.69 3.72 -3.15
C THR A 487 18.85 4.81 -3.81
N THR A 488 17.55 4.57 -3.94
CA THR A 488 16.61 5.57 -4.44
C THR A 488 16.38 6.66 -3.39
N PRO A 489 15.93 7.87 -3.75
CA PRO A 489 15.56 8.90 -2.78
C PRO A 489 14.44 8.45 -1.85
N ALA A 490 13.49 7.65 -2.35
CA ALA A 490 12.43 7.06 -1.56
C ALA A 490 12.99 6.18 -0.43
N VAL A 491 13.95 5.30 -0.74
CA VAL A 491 14.60 4.46 0.29
C VAL A 491 15.47 5.32 1.22
N ALA A 492 16.34 6.18 0.66
CA ALA A 492 17.30 6.98 1.44
C ALA A 492 16.63 7.94 2.44
N ALA A 493 15.43 8.42 2.14
CA ALA A 493 14.67 9.33 2.99
C ALA A 493 13.34 8.76 3.47
N SER A 494 13.11 7.45 3.33
CA SER A 494 11.84 6.72 3.55
C SER A 494 10.98 7.32 4.66
N ARG A 495 11.40 7.10 5.91
CA ARG A 495 10.68 7.56 7.10
C ARG A 495 10.57 9.09 7.20
N ALA A 496 11.55 9.83 6.69
CA ALA A 496 11.53 11.28 6.70
C ALA A 496 10.48 11.84 5.72
N ILE A 497 10.37 11.27 4.52
CA ILE A 497 9.36 11.65 3.53
C ILE A 497 7.98 11.38 4.11
N GLU A 498 7.72 10.15 4.58
CA GLU A 498 6.42 9.77 5.12
C GLU A 498 5.99 10.67 6.29
N LEU A 499 6.85 10.83 7.30
CA LEU A 499 6.51 11.67 8.46
C LEU A 499 6.31 13.13 8.04
N LEU A 500 7.12 13.64 7.11
CA LEU A 500 6.98 15.01 6.63
C LEU A 500 5.65 15.19 5.90
N VAL A 501 5.31 14.35 4.92
CA VAL A 501 4.09 14.53 4.13
C VAL A 501 2.84 14.32 4.99
N SER A 502 2.84 13.33 5.90
CA SER A 502 1.71 13.03 6.78
C SER A 502 1.51 14.12 7.84
N PHE A 503 2.56 14.55 8.55
CA PHE A 503 2.39 15.47 9.68
C PHE A 503 2.47 16.95 9.33
N PHE A 504 3.00 17.33 8.16
CA PHE A 504 3.06 18.73 7.73
C PHE A 504 1.66 19.37 7.64
N GLY A 505 0.69 18.64 7.07
CA GLY A 505 -0.69 19.10 6.96
C GLY A 505 -1.32 19.37 8.33
N LEU A 506 -1.12 18.47 9.29
CA LEU A 506 -1.60 18.64 10.66
C LEU A 506 -0.92 19.81 11.37
N ALA A 507 0.41 19.94 11.27
CA ALA A 507 1.15 21.04 11.86
C ALA A 507 0.64 22.40 11.34
N MET A 508 0.47 22.55 10.03
CA MET A 508 -0.06 23.77 9.42
C MET A 508 -1.53 24.03 9.80
N LEU A 509 -2.34 22.98 9.96
CA LEU A 509 -3.71 23.11 10.44
C LEU A 509 -3.76 23.66 11.88
N LEU A 510 -2.93 23.13 12.77
CA LEU A 510 -2.82 23.59 14.16
C LEU A 510 -2.28 25.03 14.24
N LEU A 511 -1.24 25.35 13.47
CA LEU A 511 -0.74 26.72 13.34
C LEU A 511 -1.82 27.69 12.88
N SER A 512 -2.62 27.29 11.86
CA SER A 512 -3.76 28.09 11.40
C SER A 512 -4.73 28.41 12.53
N ARG A 513 -5.04 27.40 13.35
CA ARG A 513 -5.97 27.52 14.48
C ARG A 513 -5.45 28.47 15.57
N LEU A 514 -4.14 28.46 15.82
CA LEU A 514 -3.48 29.36 16.76
C LEU A 514 -3.53 30.81 16.26
N PHE A 515 -3.15 31.05 14.99
CA PHE A 515 -3.16 32.39 14.39
C PHE A 515 -4.56 33.02 14.29
N ILE A 516 -5.62 32.23 14.11
CA ILE A 516 -6.99 32.73 14.17
C ILE A 516 -7.32 33.27 15.57
N GLY A 517 -6.83 32.61 16.62
CA GLY A 517 -7.00 33.04 18.00
C GLY A 517 -6.30 34.36 18.29
N THR A 518 -5.04 34.50 17.87
CA THR A 518 -4.26 35.72 18.09
C THR A 518 -4.80 36.92 17.30
N ARG A 519 -5.22 36.74 16.05
CA ARG A 519 -5.86 37.81 15.27
C ARG A 519 -7.20 38.27 15.85
N ARG A 520 -7.99 37.36 16.45
CA ARG A 520 -9.22 37.73 17.17
C ARG A 520 -8.92 38.52 18.43
N SER A 521 -7.92 38.12 19.22
CA SER A 521 -7.51 38.83 20.43
C SER A 521 -6.95 40.23 20.11
N ALA A 522 -6.06 40.34 19.12
CA ALA A 522 -5.52 41.62 18.67
C ALA A 522 -6.58 42.56 18.10
N ARG A 523 -7.58 42.03 17.37
CA ARG A 523 -8.70 42.84 16.88
C ARG A 523 -9.60 43.34 18.01
N ARG A 524 -9.83 42.53 19.06
CA ARG A 524 -10.57 42.97 20.26
C ARG A 524 -9.80 44.08 20.99
N ARG A 525 -8.51 43.89 21.28
CA ARG A 525 -7.68 44.94 21.89
C ARG A 525 -7.68 46.26 21.11
N ARG A 526 -7.57 46.20 19.77
CA ARG A 526 -7.68 47.42 18.93
C ARG A 526 -9.05 48.09 18.96
N LEU A 527 -10.13 47.34 19.20
CA LEU A 527 -11.47 47.90 19.37
C LEU A 527 -11.65 48.49 20.77
N ASP A 528 -11.02 47.89 21.78
CA ASP A 528 -11.03 48.39 23.16
C ASP A 528 -10.10 49.62 23.35
N GLU A 529 -9.02 49.73 22.56
CA GLU A 529 -8.08 50.86 22.53
C GLU A 529 -8.49 51.97 21.54
N ALA A 530 -9.56 51.77 20.76
CA ALA A 530 -10.05 52.81 19.87
C ALA A 530 -10.68 53.94 20.71
N PRO A 531 -10.21 55.20 20.58
CA PRO A 531 -10.78 56.30 21.35
C PRO A 531 -12.28 56.43 21.03
N ASP A 532 -13.08 56.60 22.07
CA ASP A 532 -14.54 56.78 21.99
C ASP A 532 -14.84 57.83 20.91
N PRO A 533 -15.73 57.56 19.93
CA PRO A 533 -16.07 58.55 18.93
C PRO A 533 -16.62 59.76 19.68
N ILE A 534 -15.91 60.89 19.58
CA ILE A 534 -16.35 62.17 20.11
C ILE A 534 -17.65 62.52 19.39
N LEU A 535 -18.78 62.10 19.94
CA LEU A 535 -20.09 62.52 19.49
C LEU A 535 -20.20 64.02 19.83
N PRO A 536 -20.46 64.90 18.85
CA PRO A 536 -20.65 66.30 19.13
C PRO A 536 -21.88 66.43 20.04
N ARG A 537 -21.66 66.88 21.27
CA ARG A 537 -22.74 67.30 22.18
C ARG A 537 -23.34 68.58 21.61
N TRP A 538 -24.45 68.46 20.89
CA TRP A 538 -25.27 69.61 20.54
C TRP A 538 -25.84 70.21 21.85
N ARG A 539 -25.38 71.41 22.20
CA ARG A 539 -26.05 72.23 23.21
C ARG A 539 -27.29 72.84 22.56
N VAL A 540 -28.46 72.49 23.07
CA VAL A 540 -29.67 73.27 22.87
C VAL A 540 -29.50 74.55 23.68
N VAL A 541 -29.57 75.70 23.01
CA VAL A 541 -29.61 77.02 23.63
C VAL A 541 -31.05 77.50 23.48
N ASP A 542 -31.70 77.79 24.61
CA ASP A 542 -33.01 78.47 24.68
C ASP A 542 -32.90 79.96 24.31
#